data_AF-A0A1Q7Q2F5-F1
#
_entry.id   AF-A0A1Q7Q2F5-F1
#
_cell.length_a   1.000
_cell.length_b   1.000
_cell.length_c   1.000
_cell.angle_alpha   90.00
_cell.angle_beta   90.00
_cell.angle_gamma   90.00
#
_symmetry.space_group_name_H-M   'P 1'
#
loop_
_entity.id
_entity.type
_entity.pdbx_description
1 polymer ?
#
loop_
_entity_poly.entity_id
_entity_poly.type
_entity_poly.pdbx_seq_one_letter_code
_entity_poly.pdbx_strand_id
1 'polypeptide(L)'
;MDLATLAGGCFWCLEAVFEQLRGVTGVTSGYAGGHVPHPSYEAVCTGTTGHAEVVQIGFDPAVVSYRELLEVFFTLHDPTTLNRQGPDTGTQYRSAIFYHTAEQRATA
;
A
#
# COMPACT_ATOMS: atom_id res chain seq x y z
N MET A 1 -5.95 -14.58 10.04
CA MET A 1 -5.93 -14.15 8.64
C MET A 1 -6.31 -12.70 8.68
N ASP A 2 -5.33 -11.86 8.43
CA ASP A 2 -5.39 -10.44 8.71
C ASP A 2 -5.12 -9.67 7.41
N LEU A 3 -5.52 -8.41 7.39
CA LEU A 3 -5.35 -7.53 6.23
C LEU A 3 -4.41 -6.37 6.57
N ALA A 4 -3.56 -5.99 5.62
CA ALA A 4 -2.79 -4.76 5.64
C ALA A 4 -3.05 -3.99 4.34
N THR A 5 -3.16 -2.66 4.40
CA THR A 5 -3.30 -1.82 3.21
C THR A 5 -2.20 -0.76 3.19
N LEU A 6 -1.32 -0.83 2.20
CA LEU A 6 -0.09 -0.03 2.13
C LEU A 6 0.00 0.70 0.78
N ALA A 7 0.45 1.94 0.81
CA ALA A 7 0.72 2.80 -0.35
C ALA A 7 2.18 3.25 -0.32
N GLY A 8 2.92 3.08 -1.41
CA GLY A 8 4.36 3.39 -1.44
C GLY A 8 4.90 3.61 -2.84
N GLY A 9 4.09 4.19 -3.73
CA GLY A 9 4.40 4.35 -5.15
C GLY A 9 3.57 3.44 -6.05
N CYS A 10 4.12 3.06 -7.20
CA CYS A 10 3.45 2.18 -8.16
C CYS A 10 3.08 0.84 -7.49
N PHE A 11 1.79 0.50 -7.50
CA PHE A 11 1.29 -0.72 -6.86
C PHE A 11 1.84 -2.03 -7.45
N TRP A 12 2.27 -2.06 -8.72
CA TRP A 12 2.82 -3.25 -9.37
C TRP A 12 4.15 -3.66 -8.75
N CYS A 13 4.97 -2.67 -8.35
CA CYS A 13 6.24 -2.91 -7.68
C CYS A 13 6.03 -3.49 -6.28
N LEU A 14 5.02 -3.00 -5.54
CA LEU A 14 4.69 -3.52 -4.21
C LEU A 14 4.08 -4.92 -4.30
N GLU A 15 3.09 -5.11 -5.19
CA GLU A 15 2.39 -6.37 -5.40
C GLU A 15 3.36 -7.50 -5.68
N ALA A 16 4.25 -7.31 -6.67
CA ALA A 16 5.22 -8.32 -7.06
C ALA A 16 6.14 -8.78 -5.91
N VAL A 17 6.46 -7.90 -4.95
CA VAL A 17 7.27 -8.28 -3.79
C VAL A 17 6.45 -9.00 -2.74
N PHE A 18 5.27 -8.47 -2.39
CA PHE A 18 4.44 -9.07 -1.35
C PHE A 18 3.90 -10.44 -1.73
N GLU A 19 3.61 -10.69 -3.01
CA GLU A 19 3.19 -12.01 -3.51
C GLU A 19 4.24 -13.11 -3.27
N GLN A 20 5.52 -12.75 -3.15
CA GLN A 20 6.61 -13.71 -2.93
C GLN A 20 6.89 -13.98 -1.44
N LEU A 21 6.25 -13.24 -0.53
CA LEU A 21 6.51 -13.39 0.90
C LEU A 21 5.79 -14.62 1.48
N ARG A 22 6.54 -15.45 2.21
CA ARG A 22 5.97 -16.58 2.93
C ARG A 22 4.98 -16.08 3.99
N GLY A 23 3.78 -16.64 3.99
CA GLY A 23 2.71 -16.25 4.91
C GLY A 23 1.75 -15.22 4.33
N VAL A 24 2.08 -14.59 3.19
CA VAL A 24 1.11 -13.85 2.39
C VAL A 24 0.23 -14.85 1.63
N THR A 25 -1.08 -14.64 1.69
CA THR A 25 -2.08 -15.51 1.05
C THR A 25 -2.72 -14.87 -0.18
N GLY A 26 -2.56 -13.57 -0.36
CA GLY A 26 -3.05 -12.84 -1.52
C GLY A 26 -2.71 -11.37 -1.44
N VAL A 27 -2.51 -10.75 -2.60
CA VAL A 27 -2.26 -9.33 -2.75
C VAL A 27 -3.21 -8.80 -3.82
N THR A 28 -3.88 -7.68 -3.54
CA THR A 28 -4.80 -7.05 -4.47
C THR A 28 -4.43 -5.58 -4.64
N SER A 29 -4.04 -5.20 -5.85
CA SER A 29 -3.86 -3.80 -6.25
C SER A 29 -5.18 -3.03 -6.29
N GLY A 30 -5.17 -1.77 -5.85
CA GLY A 30 -6.37 -0.93 -5.83
C GLY A 30 -6.10 0.53 -5.46
N TYR A 31 -7.16 1.24 -5.08
CA TYR A 31 -7.13 2.67 -4.77
C TYR A 31 -7.78 2.97 -3.42
N ALA A 32 -7.14 3.77 -2.57
CA ALA A 32 -7.67 4.14 -1.26
C ALA A 32 -7.29 5.57 -0.81
N GLY A 33 -8.03 6.10 0.16
CA GLY A 33 -7.75 7.40 0.79
C GLY A 33 -8.22 8.64 0.02
N GLY A 34 -8.94 8.46 -1.08
CA GLY A 34 -9.60 9.53 -1.84
C GLY A 34 -11.08 9.66 -1.54
N HIS A 35 -11.76 10.53 -2.30
CA HIS A 35 -13.16 10.90 -2.09
C HIS A 35 -14.09 10.50 -3.25
N VAL A 36 -13.53 10.10 -4.40
CA VAL A 36 -14.32 9.65 -5.55
C VAL A 36 -14.70 8.17 -5.39
N PRO A 37 -16.00 7.80 -5.41
CA PRO A 37 -16.40 6.41 -5.34
C PRO A 37 -16.10 5.67 -6.66
N HIS A 38 -15.70 4.40 -6.56
CA HIS A 38 -15.41 3.53 -7.71
C HIS A 38 -14.55 4.19 -8.82
N PRO A 39 -13.36 4.73 -8.48
CA PRO A 39 -12.53 5.43 -9.45
C PRO A 39 -11.97 4.45 -10.49
N SER A 40 -11.86 4.88 -11.74
CA SER A 40 -11.06 4.17 -12.75
C SER A 40 -9.59 4.55 -12.63
N TYR A 41 -8.70 3.78 -13.26
CA TYR A 41 -7.28 4.10 -13.34
C TYR A 41 -7.06 5.48 -13.95
N GLU A 42 -7.73 5.79 -15.06
CA GLU A 42 -7.61 7.08 -15.75
C GLU A 42 -8.04 8.24 -14.85
N ALA A 43 -9.11 8.05 -14.06
CA ALA A 43 -9.55 9.04 -13.10
C ALA A 43 -8.48 9.31 -12.03
N VAL A 44 -7.83 8.26 -11.50
CA VAL A 44 -6.74 8.39 -10.52
C VAL A 44 -5.52 9.07 -11.11
N CYS A 45 -5.15 8.76 -12.37
CA CYS A 45 -4.04 9.41 -13.06
C CYS A 45 -4.20 10.94 -13.20
N THR A 46 -5.43 11.47 -13.12
CA THR A 46 -5.63 12.94 -13.10
C THR A 46 -5.11 13.61 -11.82
N GLY A 47 -4.88 12.85 -10.75
CA GLY A 47 -4.52 13.35 -9.41
C GLY A 47 -5.67 14.03 -8.65
N THR A 48 -6.87 14.11 -9.24
CA THR A 48 -8.00 14.87 -8.65
C THR A 48 -8.87 14.05 -7.70
N THR A 49 -8.76 12.72 -7.72
CA THR A 49 -9.61 11.83 -6.91
C THR A 49 -9.19 11.75 -5.44
N GLY A 50 -7.96 12.16 -5.13
CA GLY A 50 -7.32 12.04 -3.81
C GLY A 50 -6.89 10.62 -3.43
N HIS A 51 -7.15 9.61 -4.28
CA HIS A 51 -6.74 8.24 -3.99
C HIS A 51 -5.22 8.06 -4.10
N ALA A 52 -4.67 7.15 -3.30
CA ALA A 52 -3.36 6.54 -3.50
C ALA A 52 -3.52 5.22 -4.24
N GLU A 53 -2.52 4.85 -5.03
CA GLU A 53 -2.29 3.46 -5.40
C GLU A 53 -1.90 2.68 -4.15
N VAL A 54 -2.60 1.59 -3.89
CA VAL A 54 -2.39 0.75 -2.71
C VAL A 54 -2.37 -0.72 -3.09
N VAL A 55 -1.73 -1.52 -2.24
CA VAL A 55 -1.92 -2.97 -2.20
C VAL A 55 -2.65 -3.36 -0.92
N GLN A 56 -3.66 -4.21 -1.03
CA GLN A 56 -4.25 -4.91 0.12
C GLN A 56 -3.66 -6.31 0.21
N ILE A 57 -2.99 -6.58 1.33
CA ILE A 57 -2.24 -7.82 1.58
C ILE A 57 -3.03 -8.64 2.59
N GLY A 58 -3.46 -9.83 2.19
CA GLY A 58 -3.94 -10.87 3.11
C GLY A 58 -2.77 -11.71 3.60
N PHE A 59 -2.65 -11.89 4.91
CA PHE A 59 -1.53 -12.63 5.49
C PHE A 59 -1.93 -13.47 6.73
N ASP A 60 -1.15 -14.50 7.00
CA ASP A 60 -1.24 -15.31 8.20
C ASP A 60 -0.28 -14.76 9.29
N PRO A 61 -0.80 -14.13 10.36
CA PRO A 61 0.03 -13.58 11.43
C PRO A 61 0.83 -14.62 12.21
N ALA A 62 0.52 -15.92 12.06
CA ALA A 62 1.33 -17.00 12.63
C ALA A 62 2.61 -17.29 11.82
N VAL A 63 2.70 -16.80 10.58
CA VAL A 63 3.83 -17.02 9.66
C VAL A 63 4.61 -15.74 9.39
N VAL A 64 3.92 -14.61 9.22
CA VAL A 64 4.53 -13.28 9.02
C VAL A 64 3.74 -12.24 9.80
N SER A 65 4.41 -11.43 10.60
CA SER A 65 3.79 -10.39 11.40
C SER A 65 3.54 -9.10 10.59
N TYR A 66 2.58 -8.30 11.05
CA TYR A 66 2.34 -6.97 10.48
C TYR A 66 3.60 -6.08 10.52
N ARG A 67 4.42 -6.19 11.57
CA ARG A 67 5.70 -5.48 11.68
C ARG A 67 6.66 -5.88 10.56
N GLU A 68 6.81 -7.17 10.29
CA GLU A 68 7.70 -7.64 9.21
C GLU A 68 7.20 -7.16 7.84
N LEU A 69 5.88 -7.09 7.61
CA LEU A 69 5.33 -6.48 6.39
C LEU A 69 5.70 -4.99 6.28
N LEU A 70 5.67 -4.25 7.40
CA LEU A 70 6.10 -2.85 7.41
C LEU A 70 7.61 -2.68 7.20
N GLU A 71 8.44 -3.56 7.77
CA GLU A 71 9.88 -3.56 7.55
C GLU A 71 10.20 -3.77 6.07
N VAL A 72 9.55 -4.74 5.41
CA VAL A 72 9.65 -4.93 3.96
C VAL A 72 9.17 -3.67 3.24
N PHE A 73 7.98 -3.15 3.56
CA PHE A 73 7.43 -1.94 2.95
C PHE A 73 8.40 -0.76 2.97
N PHE A 74 9.04 -0.47 4.11
CA PHE A 74 10.01 0.62 4.24
C PHE A 74 11.32 0.37 3.50
N THR A 75 11.64 -0.86 3.12
CA THR A 75 12.78 -1.16 2.25
C THR A 75 12.47 -1.01 0.75
N LEU A 76 11.20 -1.06 0.37
CA LEU A 76 10.76 -1.06 -1.03
C LEU A 76 10.58 0.32 -1.64
N HIS A 77 10.40 1.35 -0.81
CA HIS A 77 10.12 2.70 -1.26
C HIS A 77 10.82 3.75 -0.40
N ASP A 78 10.81 5.01 -0.85
CA ASP A 78 11.34 6.14 -0.07
C ASP A 78 10.15 6.82 0.64
N PRO A 79 9.97 6.60 1.95
CA PRO A 79 8.84 7.20 2.69
C PRO A 79 9.01 8.70 2.93
N THR A 80 10.15 9.30 2.54
CA THR A 80 10.46 10.71 2.78
C THR A 80 10.13 11.62 1.60
N THR A 81 9.82 11.04 0.43
CA THR A 81 9.44 11.80 -0.76
C THR A 81 7.94 12.09 -0.79
N LEU A 82 7.57 13.34 -0.52
CA LEU A 82 6.18 13.78 -0.55
C LEU A 82 5.58 13.60 -1.95
N ASN A 83 4.49 12.83 -2.05
CA ASN A 83 3.69 12.63 -3.27
C ASN A 83 4.54 12.21 -4.49
N ARG A 84 5.54 11.36 -4.27
CA ARG A 84 6.43 10.84 -5.31
C ARG A 84 7.05 9.54 -4.84
N GLN A 85 7.26 8.62 -5.78
CA GLN A 85 8.16 7.49 -5.59
C GLN A 85 9.00 7.29 -6.86
N GLY A 86 10.32 7.43 -6.75
CA GLY A 86 11.21 7.34 -7.92
C GLY A 86 10.81 8.33 -9.04
N PRO A 87 10.60 7.86 -10.29
CA PRO A 87 10.16 8.71 -11.39
C PRO A 87 8.66 9.08 -11.31
N ASP A 88 7.87 8.35 -10.55
CA ASP A 88 6.41 8.50 -10.48
C ASP A 88 6.04 9.66 -9.56
N THR A 89 5.52 10.76 -10.14
CA THR A 89 5.15 11.97 -9.40
C THR A 89 3.64 12.16 -9.40
N GLY A 90 3.06 12.35 -8.21
CA GLY A 90 1.62 12.53 -8.03
C GLY A 90 1.16 12.13 -6.64
N THR A 91 0.06 12.73 -6.18
CA THR A 91 -0.55 12.40 -4.88
C THR A 91 -0.93 10.93 -4.78
N GLN A 92 -1.19 10.27 -5.90
CA GLN A 92 -1.49 8.85 -5.98
C GLN A 92 -0.30 7.95 -5.64
N TYR A 93 0.94 8.45 -5.72
CA TYR A 93 2.16 7.69 -5.42
C TYR A 93 2.73 7.96 -4.03
N ARG A 94 1.95 8.59 -3.15
CA ARG A 94 2.38 8.93 -1.78
C ARG A 94 2.62 7.68 -0.93
N SER A 95 3.55 7.80 0.02
CA SER A 95 3.65 6.86 1.13
C SER A 95 2.46 7.02 2.08
N ALA A 96 1.75 5.94 2.38
CA ALA A 96 0.66 5.91 3.35
C ALA A 96 0.41 4.49 3.89
N ILE A 97 -0.02 4.41 5.15
CA ILE A 97 -0.44 3.17 5.80
C ILE A 97 -1.91 3.33 6.21
N PHE A 98 -2.76 2.43 5.71
CA PHE A 98 -4.19 2.39 6.05
C PHE A 98 -4.42 1.22 7.01
N TYR A 99 -4.36 1.52 8.31
CA TYR A 99 -4.51 0.51 9.36
C TYR A 99 -5.96 0.00 9.44
N HIS A 100 -6.10 -1.29 9.78
CA HIS A 100 -7.38 -1.96 9.98
C HIS A 100 -7.74 -2.13 11.46
N THR A 101 -6.75 -2.05 12.36
CA THR A 101 -6.95 -2.20 13.81
C THR A 101 -6.16 -1.17 14.62
N ALA A 102 -6.48 -1.04 15.91
CA ALA A 102 -5.75 -0.15 16.82
C ALA A 102 -4.29 -0.62 17.03
N GLU A 103 -4.05 -1.92 17.01
CA GLU A 103 -2.74 -2.53 17.13
C GLU A 103 -1.88 -2.22 15.90
N GLN A 104 -2.46 -2.30 14.68
CA GLN A 104 -1.78 -1.88 13.47
C GLN A 104 -1.43 -0.39 13.51
N ARG A 105 -2.35 0.46 13.97
CA ARG A 105 -2.10 1.89 14.16
C ARG A 105 -0.97 2.17 15.16
N ALA A 106 -0.87 1.39 16.23
CA ALA A 106 0.18 1.55 17.23
C ALA A 106 1.54 1.01 16.75
N THR A 107 1.54 0.09 15.78
CA THR A 107 2.75 -0.52 15.22
C THR A 107 3.34 0.31 14.07
N ALA A 108 2.48 0.94 13.27
CA ALA A 108 2.83 1.82 12.16
C ALA A 108 3.36 3.18 12.64
#